data_AF-A0A0Q9YPV0-F1
#
_entry.id   AF-A0A0Q9YPV0-F1
#
_cell.length_a   1.000
_cell.length_b   1.000
_cell.length_c   1.000
_cell.angle_alpha   90.00
_cell.angle_beta   90.00
_cell.angle_gamma   90.00
#
_symmetry.space_group_name_H-M   'P 1'
#
loop_
_entity.id
_entity.type
_entity.pdbx_description
1 polymer ?
#
loop_
_entity_poly.entity_id
_entity_poly.type
_entity_poly.pdbx_seq_one_letter_code
_entity_poly.pdbx_strand_id
1 'polypeptide(L)'
;MNESIKNEESRLNQERLLHEVAFFRVNKNNIMRLIRSNRIIIKQLFQQIAILVENGLQDVIDLVALDTVLTKMNTYIIISYLNAVEDHDLELKYITRLPSFAFHLNLNKLKIIKRLKIIGKDSYILELPPEIGLMSELRELDIADCLIKSLPSEISHLLKLEILNVEGDPLALIPKEIGHLKHLKELYIGNNPELTELPTEVGELIALEVLQAAHDSLKVLPQALERLAKLRELNVAHNQLKSIPESLGKLPNLTILKIDHNDIKTFPIELSKLIH
;
A
#
# COMPACT_ATOMS: atom_id res chain seq x y z
N MET A 1 26.55 13.84 -21.98
CA MET A 1 25.47 14.62 -22.62
C MET A 1 24.09 14.17 -22.15
N ASN A 2 23.79 12.86 -22.12
CA ASN A 2 22.47 12.35 -21.69
C ASN A 2 22.12 12.54 -20.20
N GLU A 3 23.09 12.52 -19.28
CA GLU A 3 22.82 12.75 -17.85
C GLU A 3 22.56 14.22 -17.51
N SER A 4 23.22 15.14 -18.22
CA SER A 4 23.00 16.59 -18.06
C SER A 4 21.58 16.98 -18.49
N ILE A 5 21.10 16.41 -19.61
CA ILE A 5 19.76 16.67 -20.14
C ILE A 5 18.68 16.09 -19.20
N LYS A 6 18.88 14.88 -18.66
CA LYS A 6 17.96 14.28 -17.68
C LYS A 6 17.88 15.09 -16.37
N ASN A 7 19.01 15.61 -15.89
CA ASN A 7 19.04 16.43 -14.68
C ASN A 7 18.40 17.80 -14.89
N GLU A 8 18.53 18.37 -16.09
CA GLU A 8 17.93 19.65 -16.46
C GLU A 8 16.41 19.52 -16.64
N GLU A 9 15.93 18.45 -17.28
CA GLU A 9 14.50 18.10 -17.35
C GLU A 9 13.90 17.84 -15.96
N SER A 10 14.63 17.14 -15.08
CA SER A 10 14.18 16.88 -13.70
C SER A 10 14.02 18.18 -12.90
N ARG A 11 14.94 19.13 -13.08
CA ARG A 11 14.94 20.42 -12.39
C ARG A 11 13.87 21.38 -12.94
N LEU A 12 13.69 21.44 -14.26
CA LEU A 12 12.60 22.17 -14.90
C LEU A 12 11.23 21.63 -14.47
N ASN A 13 11.10 20.31 -14.33
CA ASN A 13 9.89 19.69 -13.81
C ASN A 13 9.62 20.07 -12.35
N GLN A 14 10.66 20.18 -11.51
CA GLN A 14 10.52 20.65 -10.13
C GLN A 14 10.09 22.12 -10.03
N GLU A 15 10.70 23.02 -10.82
CA GLU A 15 10.36 24.45 -10.82
C GLU A 15 8.92 24.68 -11.33
N ARG A 16 8.50 23.95 -12.36
CA ARG A 16 7.11 23.97 -12.85
C ARG A 16 6.13 23.45 -11.80
N LEU A 17 6.50 22.42 -11.04
CA LEU A 17 5.70 21.88 -9.93
C LEU A 17 5.46 22.93 -8.84
N LEU A 18 6.53 23.63 -8.44
CA LEU A 18 6.48 24.65 -7.37
C LEU A 18 5.56 25.81 -7.75
N HIS A 19 5.58 26.20 -9.03
CA HIS A 19 4.70 27.25 -9.54
C HIS A 19 3.21 26.82 -9.56
N GLU A 20 2.92 25.58 -9.96
CA GLU A 20 1.56 25.02 -9.91
C GLU A 20 1.03 24.94 -8.46
N VAL A 21 1.87 24.53 -7.50
CA VAL A 21 1.51 24.47 -6.07
C VAL A 21 1.15 25.85 -5.54
N ALA A 22 1.92 26.88 -5.90
CA ALA A 22 1.62 28.26 -5.51
C ALA A 22 0.26 28.74 -6.04
N PHE A 23 -0.09 28.37 -7.28
CA PHE A 23 -1.38 28.70 -7.89
C PHE A 23 -2.57 28.04 -7.15
N PHE A 24 -2.47 26.76 -6.80
CA PHE A 24 -3.54 26.06 -6.07
C PHE A 24 -3.69 26.57 -4.63
N ARG A 25 -2.59 26.95 -3.99
CA ARG A 25 -2.59 27.55 -2.64
C ARG A 25 -3.39 28.86 -2.60
N VAL A 26 -3.29 29.69 -3.63
CA VAL A 26 -4.01 30.97 -3.74
C VAL A 26 -5.50 30.77 -4.04
N ASN A 27 -5.86 29.75 -4.82
CA ASN A 27 -7.22 29.61 -5.37
C ASN A 27 -8.13 28.58 -4.66
N LYS A 28 -7.62 27.89 -3.63
CA LYS A 28 -8.27 26.82 -2.87
C LYS A 28 -9.75 27.06 -2.58
N ASN A 29 -10.11 28.23 -2.04
CA ASN A 29 -11.47 28.50 -1.56
C ASN A 29 -12.53 28.63 -2.67
N ASN A 30 -12.15 29.09 -3.86
CA ASN A 30 -13.07 29.28 -4.98
C ASN A 30 -13.41 27.96 -5.65
N ILE A 31 -12.39 27.10 -5.83
CA ILE A 31 -12.54 25.75 -6.37
C ILE A 31 -13.52 24.94 -5.49
N MET A 32 -13.39 25.03 -4.17
CA MET A 32 -14.25 24.36 -3.18
C MET A 32 -15.75 24.70 -3.30
N ARG A 33 -16.10 25.88 -3.81
CA ARG A 33 -17.49 26.33 -3.94
C ARG A 33 -18.18 25.77 -5.18
N LEU A 34 -17.44 25.62 -6.29
CA LEU A 34 -17.95 25.11 -7.57
C LEU A 34 -18.31 23.61 -7.51
N ILE A 35 -17.49 22.83 -6.81
CA ILE A 35 -17.61 21.36 -6.67
C ILE A 35 -18.96 20.91 -6.11
N ARG A 36 -19.48 21.63 -5.12
CA ARG A 36 -20.70 21.24 -4.40
C ARG A 36 -21.98 21.27 -5.26
N SER A 37 -21.91 21.83 -6.47
CA SER A 37 -23.11 22.28 -7.18
C SER A 37 -23.60 21.37 -8.33
N ASN A 38 -22.85 20.36 -8.80
CA ASN A 38 -23.18 19.70 -10.10
C ASN A 38 -22.95 18.16 -10.17
N ARG A 39 -23.82 17.34 -9.54
CA ARG A 39 -23.65 15.87 -9.48
C ARG A 39 -23.99 15.06 -10.74
N ILE A 40 -24.92 15.49 -11.60
CA ILE A 40 -25.44 14.68 -12.73
C ILE A 40 -24.55 14.79 -13.97
N ILE A 41 -24.08 16.01 -14.28
CA ILE A 41 -23.17 16.33 -15.39
C ILE A 41 -21.86 15.55 -15.27
N ILE A 42 -21.46 15.23 -14.04
CA ILE A 42 -20.27 14.45 -13.71
C ILE A 42 -20.28 13.06 -14.35
N LYS A 43 -21.44 12.37 -14.40
CA LYS A 43 -21.60 11.00 -14.90
C LYS A 43 -21.42 10.89 -16.43
N GLN A 44 -21.90 11.87 -17.19
CA GLN A 44 -21.79 11.90 -18.66
C GLN A 44 -20.36 12.21 -19.13
N LEU A 45 -19.68 13.12 -18.43
CA LEU A 45 -18.29 13.46 -18.73
C LEU A 45 -17.31 12.30 -18.45
N PHE A 46 -17.64 11.34 -17.57
CA PHE A 46 -16.80 10.15 -17.35
C PHE A 46 -16.71 9.24 -18.59
N GLN A 47 -17.79 9.08 -19.34
CA GLN A 47 -17.80 8.27 -20.57
C GLN A 47 -16.95 8.91 -21.69
N GLN A 48 -16.89 10.25 -21.74
CA GLN A 48 -16.12 10.96 -22.76
C GLN A 48 -14.61 10.98 -22.46
N ILE A 49 -14.22 10.99 -21.19
CA ILE A 49 -12.80 10.94 -20.79
C ILE A 49 -12.20 9.55 -21.08
N ALA A 50 -12.95 8.46 -20.90
CA ALA A 50 -12.49 7.11 -21.24
C ALA A 50 -12.07 6.99 -22.72
N ILE A 51 -12.82 7.65 -23.62
CA ILE A 51 -12.54 7.69 -25.07
C ILE A 51 -11.29 8.52 -25.38
N LEU A 52 -11.03 9.58 -24.62
CA LEU A 52 -9.89 10.48 -24.88
C LEU A 52 -8.57 9.92 -24.35
N VAL A 53 -8.62 9.13 -23.28
CA VAL A 53 -7.46 8.42 -22.71
C VAL A 53 -6.98 7.32 -23.65
N GLU A 54 -7.88 6.63 -24.35
CA GLU A 54 -7.53 5.67 -25.42
C GLU A 54 -6.75 6.32 -26.58
N ASN A 55 -6.77 7.66 -26.68
CA ASN A 55 -6.17 8.41 -27.79
C ASN A 55 -4.89 9.20 -27.43
N GLY A 56 -4.30 8.98 -26.24
CA GLY A 56 -2.91 9.39 -25.92
C GLY A 56 -2.62 10.90 -25.92
N LEU A 57 -3.03 11.63 -24.88
CA LEU A 57 -2.90 13.09 -24.77
C LEU A 57 -1.73 13.58 -23.90
N GLN A 58 -1.17 14.73 -24.28
CA GLN A 58 0.19 15.17 -23.89
C GLN A 58 0.41 16.70 -23.67
N ASP A 59 -0.60 17.58 -23.60
CA ASP A 59 -0.37 18.97 -23.10
C ASP A 59 -1.64 19.85 -22.92
N VAL A 60 -1.51 20.85 -22.02
CA VAL A 60 -2.34 22.05 -21.66
C VAL A 60 -3.85 21.87 -21.45
N ILE A 61 -4.55 21.05 -22.24
CA ILE A 61 -5.92 20.58 -21.97
C ILE A 61 -5.94 19.79 -20.65
N ASP A 62 -4.80 19.20 -20.27
CA ASP A 62 -4.60 18.48 -19.01
C ASP A 62 -4.81 19.33 -17.77
N LEU A 63 -4.56 20.65 -17.82
CA LEU A 63 -4.82 21.56 -16.70
C LEU A 63 -6.31 21.84 -16.49
N VAL A 64 -7.06 21.94 -17.59
CA VAL A 64 -8.53 22.13 -17.56
C VAL A 64 -9.23 20.79 -17.24
N ALA A 65 -8.67 19.67 -17.69
CA ALA A 65 -9.09 18.33 -17.31
C ALA A 65 -8.79 18.05 -15.84
N LEU A 66 -7.64 18.48 -15.31
CA LEU A 66 -7.29 18.41 -13.90
C LEU A 66 -8.27 19.23 -13.05
N ASP A 67 -8.61 20.46 -13.45
CA ASP A 67 -9.64 21.28 -12.77
C ASP A 67 -11.03 20.60 -12.78
N THR A 68 -11.34 19.88 -13.86
CA THR A 68 -12.58 19.10 -14.03
C THR A 68 -12.58 17.75 -13.27
N VAL A 69 -11.41 17.18 -12.99
CA VAL A 69 -11.19 15.95 -12.21
C VAL A 69 -11.14 16.25 -10.71
N LEU A 70 -10.46 17.34 -10.34
CA LEU A 70 -10.47 17.91 -9.00
C LEU A 70 -11.87 18.41 -8.61
N THR A 71 -12.82 18.55 -9.54
CA THR A 71 -14.23 18.79 -9.22
C THR A 71 -15.07 17.52 -9.01
N LYS A 72 -14.52 16.34 -9.34
CA LYS A 72 -15.18 15.02 -9.26
C LYS A 72 -14.63 14.10 -8.18
N MET A 73 -13.39 14.32 -7.74
CA MET A 73 -12.86 13.69 -6.53
C MET A 73 -13.61 14.22 -5.31
N ASN A 74 -13.82 13.37 -4.29
CA ASN A 74 -14.30 13.85 -2.99
C ASN A 74 -13.34 14.97 -2.54
N THR A 75 -13.88 16.11 -2.15
CA THR A 75 -13.13 17.27 -1.66
C THR A 75 -12.05 16.88 -0.65
N TYR A 76 -12.31 15.84 0.15
CA TYR A 76 -11.34 15.23 1.05
C TYR A 76 -10.11 14.66 0.32
N ILE A 77 -10.31 13.86 -0.74
CA ILE A 77 -9.23 13.23 -1.52
C ILE A 77 -8.36 14.30 -2.20
N ILE A 78 -8.97 15.39 -2.71
CA ILE A 78 -8.23 16.51 -3.31
C ILE A 78 -7.37 17.22 -2.26
N ILE A 79 -7.92 17.48 -1.08
CA ILE A 79 -7.18 18.12 0.01
C ILE A 79 -6.04 17.23 0.49
N SER A 80 -6.30 15.94 0.71
CA SER A 80 -5.26 14.97 1.07
C SER A 80 -4.16 14.89 0.01
N TYR A 81 -4.53 14.91 -1.27
CA TYR A 81 -3.57 14.90 -2.37
C TYR A 81 -2.72 16.17 -2.40
N LEU A 82 -3.32 17.34 -2.20
CA LEU A 82 -2.60 18.62 -2.13
C LEU A 82 -1.65 18.69 -0.93
N ASN A 83 -2.07 18.19 0.24
CA ASN A 83 -1.23 18.15 1.44
C ASN A 83 -0.07 17.14 1.27
N ALA A 84 -0.31 16.00 0.61
CA ALA A 84 0.72 14.99 0.37
C ALA A 84 1.89 15.49 -0.48
N VAL A 85 1.70 16.56 -1.27
CA VAL A 85 2.77 17.18 -2.05
C VAL A 85 3.77 17.92 -1.14
N GLU A 86 3.33 18.44 0.00
CA GLU A 86 4.19 19.15 0.96
C GLU A 86 4.89 18.16 1.91
N ASP A 87 4.16 17.14 2.39
CA ASP A 87 4.63 16.28 3.48
C ASP A 87 5.02 14.85 3.03
N HIS A 88 4.84 14.52 1.74
CA HIS A 88 5.01 13.17 1.17
C HIS A 88 4.10 12.08 1.74
N ASP A 89 3.06 12.47 2.49
CA ASP A 89 2.10 11.62 3.17
C ASP A 89 0.70 11.79 2.58
N LEU A 90 0.17 10.71 2.00
CA LEU A 90 -1.17 10.70 1.45
C LEU A 90 -2.09 9.87 2.34
N GLU A 91 -2.96 10.55 3.07
CA GLU A 91 -4.01 9.92 3.87
C GLU A 91 -5.37 10.06 3.16
N LEU A 92 -5.95 8.95 2.71
CA LEU A 92 -7.25 8.90 2.07
C LEU A 92 -8.30 8.37 3.05
N LYS A 93 -9.40 9.10 3.21
CA LYS A 93 -10.53 8.70 4.07
C LYS A 93 -11.81 8.71 3.25
N TYR A 94 -12.72 7.81 3.60
CA TYR A 94 -14.07 7.74 3.02
C TYR A 94 -14.04 7.57 1.49
N ILE A 95 -13.10 6.77 0.99
CA ILE A 95 -13.01 6.47 -0.44
C ILE A 95 -13.65 5.11 -0.69
N THR A 96 -14.62 5.03 -1.58
CA THR A 96 -15.25 3.74 -1.90
C THR A 96 -14.52 2.97 -2.98
N ARG A 97 -13.58 3.61 -3.70
CA ARG A 97 -12.65 3.00 -4.65
C ARG A 97 -11.39 3.86 -4.70
N LEU A 98 -10.23 3.23 -4.81
CA LEU A 98 -9.06 3.94 -5.33
C LEU A 98 -9.37 4.25 -6.80
N PRO A 99 -9.35 5.53 -7.23
CA PRO A 99 -9.53 5.84 -8.63
C PRO A 99 -8.30 5.31 -9.37
N SER A 100 -8.39 4.15 -10.00
CA SER A 100 -7.36 3.63 -10.92
C SER A 100 -6.93 4.72 -11.91
N PHE A 101 -7.89 5.56 -12.33
CA PHE A 101 -7.66 6.74 -13.15
C PHE A 101 -6.72 7.81 -12.53
N ALA A 102 -6.66 7.98 -11.21
CA ALA A 102 -5.70 8.89 -10.58
C ALA A 102 -4.25 8.42 -10.70
N PHE A 103 -4.04 7.11 -10.84
CA PHE A 103 -2.74 6.55 -11.20
C PHE A 103 -2.45 6.70 -12.70
N HIS A 104 -3.48 6.58 -13.56
CA HIS A 104 -3.37 6.76 -15.02
C HIS A 104 -3.18 8.21 -15.46
N LEU A 105 -3.53 9.19 -14.63
CA LEU A 105 -3.31 10.63 -14.89
C LEU A 105 -1.82 11.02 -14.94
N ASN A 106 -0.90 10.05 -14.92
CA ASN A 106 0.54 10.24 -15.02
C ASN A 106 1.04 11.40 -14.15
N LEU A 107 0.49 11.49 -12.94
CA LEU A 107 1.00 12.41 -11.94
C LEU A 107 2.33 11.81 -11.50
N ASN A 108 3.44 12.23 -12.13
CA ASN A 108 4.81 12.04 -11.63
C ASN A 108 4.95 12.39 -10.12
N LYS A 109 3.93 13.04 -9.54
CA LYS A 109 3.69 13.37 -8.14
C LYS A 109 3.33 12.17 -7.22
N LEU A 110 2.84 11.02 -7.73
CA LEU A 110 2.68 9.80 -6.90
C LEU A 110 4.02 9.11 -6.60
N LYS A 111 5.01 9.32 -7.48
CA LYS A 111 6.36 8.76 -7.32
C LYS A 111 7.13 9.40 -6.16
N ILE A 112 6.68 10.51 -5.56
CA ILE A 112 7.36 11.13 -4.41
C ILE A 112 6.72 10.75 -3.07
N ILE A 113 5.57 10.10 -3.08
CA ILE A 113 4.83 9.74 -1.86
C ILE A 113 5.60 8.64 -1.14
N LYS A 114 5.81 8.83 0.15
CA LYS A 114 6.53 7.89 1.01
C LYS A 114 5.60 7.14 1.93
N ARG A 115 4.44 7.71 2.29
CA ARG A 115 3.41 7.01 3.07
C ARG A 115 2.06 7.17 2.40
N LEU A 116 1.38 6.05 2.18
CA LEU A 116 0.00 6.00 1.75
C LEU A 116 -0.81 5.28 2.82
N LYS A 117 -1.73 6.01 3.43
CA LYS A 117 -2.69 5.45 4.38
C LYS A 117 -4.10 5.58 3.83
N ILE A 118 -4.87 4.51 3.86
CA ILE A 118 -6.28 4.52 3.47
C ILE A 118 -7.09 4.01 4.65
N ILE A 119 -7.96 4.87 5.20
CA ILE A 119 -8.73 4.52 6.40
C ILE A 119 -10.10 3.99 5.99
N GLY A 120 -10.36 2.77 6.45
CA GLY A 120 -11.32 1.88 5.81
C GLY A 120 -12.63 1.61 6.52
N LYS A 121 -13.00 2.28 7.62
CA LYS A 121 -14.24 1.91 8.34
C LYS A 121 -15.53 1.95 7.49
N ASP A 122 -15.53 2.71 6.38
CA ASP A 122 -16.61 2.77 5.36
C ASP A 122 -16.08 2.69 3.90
N SER A 123 -14.83 2.26 3.70
CA SER A 123 -14.15 2.30 2.39
C SER A 123 -14.26 0.94 1.69
N TYR A 124 -15.18 0.80 0.73
CA TYR A 124 -15.40 -0.45 -0.02
C TYR A 124 -14.43 -0.62 -1.20
N ILE A 125 -13.11 -0.48 -0.96
CA ILE A 125 -12.14 -0.47 -2.06
C ILE A 125 -12.16 -1.79 -2.82
N LEU A 126 -12.46 -2.91 -2.14
CA LEU A 126 -12.60 -4.28 -2.63
C LEU A 126 -11.32 -4.86 -3.24
N GLU A 127 -10.58 -4.06 -4.02
CA GLU A 127 -9.38 -4.42 -4.76
C GLU A 127 -8.39 -3.25 -4.79
N LEU A 128 -7.11 -3.56 -4.52
CA LEU A 128 -6.01 -2.63 -4.72
C LEU A 128 -5.59 -2.68 -6.20
N PRO A 129 -5.60 -1.55 -6.94
CA PRO A 129 -5.34 -1.58 -8.36
C PRO A 129 -3.83 -1.82 -8.65
N PRO A 130 -3.47 -2.51 -9.76
CA PRO A 130 -2.08 -2.81 -10.15
C PRO A 130 -1.16 -1.59 -10.17
N GLU A 131 -1.71 -0.41 -10.45
CA GLU A 131 -0.94 0.82 -10.54
C GLU A 131 -0.35 1.28 -9.20
N ILE A 132 -0.70 0.65 -8.07
CA ILE A 132 0.02 0.85 -6.81
C ILE A 132 1.54 0.66 -7.01
N GLY A 133 1.94 -0.29 -7.86
CA GLY A 133 3.35 -0.55 -8.18
C GLY A 133 4.10 0.63 -8.82
N LEU A 134 3.40 1.68 -9.25
CA LEU A 134 4.02 2.91 -9.76
C LEU A 134 4.53 3.84 -8.65
N MET A 135 4.17 3.60 -7.38
CA MET A 135 4.57 4.41 -6.23
C MET A 135 5.99 4.03 -5.75
N SER A 136 6.99 4.19 -6.60
CA SER A 136 8.35 3.67 -6.41
C SER A 136 9.10 4.18 -5.16
N GLU A 137 8.68 5.31 -4.56
CA GLU A 137 9.27 5.86 -3.33
C GLU A 137 8.50 5.49 -2.05
N LEU A 138 7.42 4.71 -2.17
CA LEU A 138 6.59 4.33 -1.05
C LEU A 138 7.38 3.49 -0.05
N ARG A 139 7.32 3.91 1.22
CA ARG A 139 7.94 3.27 2.38
C ARG A 139 6.92 2.68 3.33
N GLU A 140 5.72 3.25 3.38
CA GLU A 140 4.62 2.77 4.20
C GLU A 140 3.34 2.70 3.36
N LEU A 141 2.71 1.54 3.37
CA LEU A 141 1.39 1.32 2.81
C LEU A 141 0.50 0.76 3.91
N ASP A 142 -0.44 1.57 4.38
CA ASP A 142 -1.45 1.19 5.37
C ASP A 142 -2.83 1.23 4.73
N ILE A 143 -3.37 0.07 4.45
CA ILE A 143 -4.68 -0.12 3.83
C ILE A 143 -5.55 -1.06 4.68
N ALA A 144 -5.30 -1.10 5.99
CA ALA A 144 -6.08 -1.89 6.91
C ALA A 144 -7.57 -1.53 6.88
N ASP A 145 -8.41 -2.53 7.17
CA ASP A 145 -9.87 -2.45 7.19
C ASP A 145 -10.48 -1.94 5.86
N CYS A 146 -9.86 -2.15 4.71
CA CYS A 146 -10.34 -1.66 3.40
C CYS A 146 -11.17 -2.67 2.60
N LEU A 147 -11.48 -3.83 3.20
CA LEU A 147 -12.20 -4.95 2.60
C LEU A 147 -11.48 -5.54 1.37
N ILE A 148 -10.15 -5.52 1.38
CA ILE A 148 -9.32 -6.00 0.27
C ILE A 148 -9.29 -7.52 0.26
N LYS A 149 -9.64 -8.12 -0.88
CA LYS A 149 -9.65 -9.60 -1.03
C LYS A 149 -8.33 -10.18 -1.52
N SER A 150 -7.56 -9.37 -2.24
CA SER A 150 -6.26 -9.77 -2.77
C SER A 150 -5.37 -8.54 -2.99
N LEU A 151 -4.06 -8.78 -2.93
CA LEU A 151 -3.05 -7.83 -3.35
C LEU A 151 -2.63 -8.11 -4.81
N PRO A 152 -2.45 -7.08 -5.65
CA PRO A 152 -1.91 -7.23 -7.00
C PRO A 152 -0.44 -7.65 -6.96
N SER A 153 0.04 -8.37 -7.97
CA SER A 153 1.44 -8.80 -8.05
C SER A 153 2.41 -7.62 -8.17
N GLU A 154 1.93 -6.49 -8.70
CA GLU A 154 2.65 -5.23 -8.82
C GLU A 154 3.01 -4.59 -7.47
N ILE A 155 2.47 -5.10 -6.35
CA ILE A 155 2.97 -4.74 -5.01
C ILE A 155 4.49 -4.95 -4.92
N SER A 156 5.03 -5.94 -5.64
CA SER A 156 6.46 -6.24 -5.72
C SER A 156 7.33 -5.15 -6.35
N HIS A 157 6.73 -4.16 -7.02
CA HIS A 157 7.44 -3.00 -7.56
C HIS A 157 7.75 -1.94 -6.50
N LEU A 158 7.15 -2.03 -5.30
CA LEU A 158 7.39 -1.12 -4.19
C LEU A 158 8.71 -1.43 -3.46
N LEU A 159 9.83 -1.38 -4.19
CA LEU A 159 11.13 -1.87 -3.71
C LEU A 159 11.65 -1.13 -2.45
N LYS A 160 11.12 0.05 -2.14
CA LYS A 160 11.45 0.85 -0.95
C LYS A 160 10.51 0.65 0.23
N LEU A 161 9.50 -0.22 0.11
CA LEU A 161 8.50 -0.44 1.14
C LEU A 161 9.16 -1.04 2.39
N GLU A 162 8.94 -0.40 3.53
CA GLU A 162 9.44 -0.79 4.85
C GLU A 162 8.30 -1.30 5.74
N ILE A 163 7.09 -0.78 5.57
CA ILE A 163 5.91 -1.16 6.36
C ILE A 163 4.75 -1.45 5.40
N LEU A 164 4.13 -2.62 5.55
CA LEU A 164 2.90 -3.01 4.87
C LEU A 164 1.87 -3.42 5.92
N ASN A 165 0.75 -2.70 5.98
CA ASN A 165 -0.38 -3.02 6.82
C ASN A 165 -1.64 -3.27 5.98
N VAL A 166 -2.15 -4.50 6.08
CA VAL A 166 -3.36 -5.02 5.44
C VAL A 166 -4.18 -5.82 6.46
N GLU A 167 -4.16 -5.39 7.72
CA GLU A 167 -4.95 -6.01 8.79
C GLU A 167 -6.45 -5.78 8.60
N GLY A 168 -7.27 -6.74 9.03
CA GLY A 168 -8.73 -6.59 9.04
C GLY A 168 -9.37 -6.66 7.66
N ASP A 169 -8.66 -7.22 6.68
CA ASP A 169 -9.11 -7.42 5.31
C ASP A 169 -9.54 -8.89 5.07
N PRO A 170 -10.52 -9.19 4.21
CA PRO A 170 -10.87 -10.56 3.83
C PRO A 170 -9.85 -11.14 2.83
N LEU A 171 -8.55 -11.02 3.12
CA LEU A 171 -7.48 -11.55 2.28
C LEU A 171 -7.51 -13.08 2.31
N ALA A 172 -7.70 -13.69 1.15
CA ALA A 172 -7.63 -15.16 1.02
C ALA A 172 -6.18 -15.66 0.85
N LEU A 173 -5.30 -14.82 0.30
CA LEU A 173 -3.90 -15.15 0.02
C LEU A 173 -3.01 -13.91 0.06
N ILE A 174 -1.75 -14.11 0.42
CA ILE A 174 -0.66 -13.16 0.16
C ILE A 174 0.03 -13.59 -1.15
N PRO A 175 0.23 -12.70 -2.13
CA PRO A 175 0.90 -13.06 -3.38
C PRO A 175 2.37 -13.45 -3.13
N LYS A 176 2.87 -14.44 -3.86
CA LYS A 176 4.28 -14.88 -3.76
C LYS A 176 5.27 -13.75 -4.07
N GLU A 177 4.86 -12.80 -4.91
CA GLU A 177 5.63 -11.64 -5.31
C GLU A 177 5.98 -10.72 -4.12
N ILE A 178 5.34 -10.90 -2.95
CA ILE A 178 5.74 -10.25 -1.69
C ILE A 178 7.22 -10.46 -1.38
N GLY A 179 7.79 -11.62 -1.77
CA GLY A 179 9.20 -11.94 -1.55
C GLY A 179 10.16 -10.93 -2.16
N HIS A 180 9.76 -10.15 -3.16
CA HIS A 180 10.60 -9.11 -3.78
C HIS A 180 10.83 -7.89 -2.87
N LEU A 181 10.03 -7.69 -1.82
CA LEU A 181 10.12 -6.53 -0.92
C LEU A 181 11.27 -6.65 0.08
N LYS A 182 12.52 -6.63 -0.41
CA LYS A 182 13.73 -6.87 0.39
C LYS A 182 14.01 -5.82 1.47
N HIS A 183 13.30 -4.69 1.46
CA HIS A 183 13.38 -3.63 2.46
C HIS A 183 12.24 -3.65 3.48
N LEU A 184 11.28 -4.57 3.34
CA LEU A 184 10.15 -4.67 4.25
C LEU A 184 10.63 -5.11 5.64
N LYS A 185 10.34 -4.29 6.65
CA LYS A 185 10.69 -4.49 8.05
C LYS A 185 9.50 -4.94 8.87
N GLU A 186 8.31 -4.45 8.54
CA GLU A 186 7.09 -4.76 9.29
C GLU A 186 5.98 -5.18 8.33
N LEU A 187 5.41 -6.35 8.60
CA LEU A 187 4.30 -6.91 7.85
C LEU A 187 3.15 -7.22 8.81
N TYR A 188 2.05 -6.50 8.65
CA TYR A 188 0.82 -6.65 9.42
C TYR A 188 -0.28 -7.20 8.50
N ILE A 189 -0.62 -8.47 8.71
CA ILE A 189 -1.56 -9.26 7.89
C ILE A 189 -2.56 -10.02 8.77
N GLY A 190 -2.72 -9.63 10.04
CA GLY A 190 -3.66 -10.25 10.97
C GLY A 190 -5.12 -9.83 10.78
N ASN A 191 -6.02 -10.51 11.45
CA ASN A 191 -7.48 -10.34 11.36
C ASN A 191 -8.03 -10.60 9.94
N ASN A 192 -7.40 -11.52 9.21
CA ASN A 192 -7.76 -11.91 7.86
C ASN A 192 -8.29 -13.36 7.89
N PRO A 193 -9.58 -13.58 8.22
CA PRO A 193 -10.11 -14.92 8.53
C PRO A 193 -10.10 -15.89 7.35
N GLU A 194 -9.99 -15.39 6.11
CA GLU A 194 -9.90 -16.21 4.89
C GLU A 194 -8.46 -16.64 4.58
N LEU A 195 -7.45 -16.08 5.25
CA LEU A 195 -6.04 -16.39 5.01
C LEU A 195 -5.67 -17.72 5.67
N THR A 196 -5.37 -18.74 4.87
CA THR A 196 -5.11 -20.11 5.37
C THR A 196 -3.66 -20.56 5.32
N GLU A 197 -2.83 -19.84 4.57
CA GLU A 197 -1.40 -20.12 4.42
C GLU A 197 -0.60 -18.84 4.11
N LEU A 198 0.69 -18.88 4.45
CA LEU A 198 1.66 -17.88 3.99
C LEU A 198 2.49 -18.47 2.85
N PRO A 199 2.76 -17.71 1.77
CA PRO A 199 3.64 -18.18 0.71
C PRO A 199 5.05 -18.40 1.26
N THR A 200 5.80 -19.33 0.68
CA THR A 200 7.17 -19.62 1.10
C THR A 200 8.10 -18.43 0.95
N GLU A 201 7.74 -17.52 0.04
CA GLU A 201 8.40 -16.29 -0.33
C GLU A 201 8.38 -15.24 0.79
N VAL A 202 7.54 -15.39 1.82
CA VAL A 202 7.66 -14.61 3.07
C VAL A 202 9.06 -14.79 3.68
N GLY A 203 9.67 -15.98 3.54
CA GLY A 203 11.03 -16.24 3.97
C GLY A 203 12.12 -15.49 3.18
N GLU A 204 11.76 -14.78 2.12
CA GLU A 204 12.69 -13.95 1.36
C GLU A 204 12.73 -12.47 1.78
N LEU A 205 11.88 -12.09 2.75
CA LEU A 205 11.83 -10.75 3.33
C LEU A 205 13.00 -10.55 4.30
N ILE A 206 14.23 -10.53 3.77
CA ILE A 206 15.49 -10.54 4.57
C ILE A 206 15.64 -9.37 5.56
N ALA A 207 14.86 -8.30 5.39
CA ALA A 207 14.83 -7.15 6.30
C ALA A 207 13.75 -7.24 7.39
N LEU A 208 12.88 -8.26 7.35
CA LEU A 208 11.71 -8.35 8.22
C LEU A 208 12.11 -8.50 9.68
N GLU A 209 11.57 -7.62 10.51
CA GLU A 209 11.76 -7.55 11.96
C GLU A 209 10.47 -7.92 12.71
N VAL A 210 9.31 -7.59 12.15
CA VAL A 210 8.00 -7.84 12.76
C VAL A 210 7.07 -8.51 11.74
N LEU A 211 6.50 -9.65 12.13
CA LEU A 211 5.41 -10.31 11.42
C LEU A 211 4.21 -10.49 12.36
N GLN A 212 3.14 -9.73 12.11
CA GLN A 212 1.84 -9.89 12.78
C GLN A 212 0.87 -10.58 11.82
N ALA A 213 0.51 -11.82 12.14
CA ALA A 213 -0.42 -12.67 11.39
C ALA A 213 -1.33 -13.42 12.38
N ALA A 214 -1.87 -12.67 13.34
CA ALA A 214 -2.76 -13.19 14.38
C ALA A 214 -4.22 -13.08 13.95
N HIS A 215 -5.08 -13.95 14.48
CA HIS A 215 -6.51 -13.98 14.12
C HIS A 215 -6.79 -14.30 12.65
N ASP A 216 -5.97 -15.17 12.06
CA ASP A 216 -6.16 -15.70 10.72
C ASP A 216 -6.61 -17.18 10.79
N SER A 217 -6.64 -17.87 9.64
CA SER A 217 -6.94 -19.31 9.55
C SER A 217 -5.69 -20.14 9.17
N LEU A 218 -4.49 -19.69 9.53
CA LEU A 218 -3.23 -20.33 9.13
C LEU A 218 -3.12 -21.75 9.68
N LYS A 219 -2.86 -22.71 8.81
CA LYS A 219 -2.73 -24.14 9.17
C LYS A 219 -1.28 -24.58 9.37
N VAL A 220 -0.36 -23.95 8.66
CA VAL A 220 1.07 -24.26 8.66
C VAL A 220 1.87 -22.96 8.48
N LEU A 221 3.01 -22.88 9.14
CA LEU A 221 4.01 -21.84 8.87
C LEU A 221 5.05 -22.37 7.88
N PRO A 222 5.45 -21.59 6.85
CA PRO A 222 6.44 -22.05 5.89
C PRO A 222 7.81 -22.21 6.57
N GLN A 223 8.51 -23.31 6.28
CA GLN A 223 9.85 -23.55 6.82
C GLN A 223 10.83 -22.42 6.46
N ALA A 224 10.59 -21.74 5.34
CA ALA A 224 11.38 -20.61 4.86
C ALA A 224 11.48 -19.43 5.84
N LEU A 225 10.62 -19.33 6.87
CA LEU A 225 10.77 -18.33 7.95
C LEU A 225 12.14 -18.42 8.66
N GLU A 226 12.82 -19.57 8.60
CA GLU A 226 14.18 -19.76 9.12
C GLU A 226 15.22 -18.80 8.53
N ARG A 227 14.94 -18.23 7.35
CA ARG A 227 15.82 -17.29 6.66
C ARG A 227 15.72 -15.86 7.19
N LEU A 228 14.71 -15.56 8.00
CA LEU A 228 14.42 -14.22 8.50
C LEU A 228 15.33 -13.87 9.68
N ALA A 229 16.63 -13.73 9.42
CA ALA A 229 17.65 -13.53 10.44
C ALA A 229 17.42 -12.28 11.31
N LYS A 230 16.66 -11.28 10.83
CA LYS A 230 16.33 -10.05 11.57
C LYS A 230 15.01 -10.11 12.34
N LEU A 231 14.22 -11.18 12.17
CA LEU A 231 12.91 -11.29 12.78
C LEU A 231 13.04 -11.25 14.30
N ARG A 232 12.39 -10.27 14.91
CA ARG A 232 12.39 -10.00 16.34
C ARG A 232 11.07 -10.39 16.98
N GLU A 233 9.97 -10.13 16.29
CA GLU A 233 8.62 -10.46 16.74
C GLU A 233 7.87 -11.26 15.67
N LEU A 234 7.37 -12.43 16.09
CA LEU A 234 6.44 -13.25 15.34
C LEU A 234 5.17 -13.44 16.17
N ASN A 235 4.05 -12.93 15.68
CA ASN A 235 2.74 -13.17 16.25
C ASN A 235 1.87 -13.93 15.26
N VAL A 236 1.53 -15.16 15.63
CA VAL A 236 0.63 -16.05 14.89
C VAL A 236 -0.42 -16.63 15.85
N ALA A 237 -0.73 -15.89 16.91
CA ALA A 237 -1.78 -16.27 17.86
C ALA A 237 -3.14 -16.35 17.17
N HIS A 238 -4.07 -17.13 17.74
CA HIS A 238 -5.43 -17.29 17.20
C HIS A 238 -5.43 -17.77 15.74
N ASN A 239 -4.79 -18.91 15.48
CA ASN A 239 -4.72 -19.57 14.18
C ASN A 239 -5.08 -21.07 14.32
N GLN A 240 -4.87 -21.87 13.27
CA GLN A 240 -5.14 -23.32 13.22
C GLN A 240 -3.84 -24.15 13.10
N LEU A 241 -2.72 -23.63 13.62
CA LEU A 241 -1.42 -24.28 13.51
C LEU A 241 -1.38 -25.57 14.33
N LYS A 242 -0.99 -26.67 13.69
CA LYS A 242 -0.83 -27.98 14.38
C LYS A 242 0.58 -28.21 14.92
N SER A 243 1.55 -27.50 14.37
CA SER A 243 2.95 -27.59 14.73
C SER A 243 3.65 -26.26 14.47
N ILE A 244 4.81 -26.10 15.08
CA ILE A 244 5.70 -24.97 14.87
C ILE A 244 7.01 -25.51 14.27
N PRO A 245 7.57 -24.89 13.21
CA PRO A 245 8.86 -25.33 12.68
C PRO A 245 9.97 -25.22 13.73
N GLU A 246 10.76 -26.29 13.90
CA GLU A 246 11.94 -26.29 14.79
C GLU A 246 12.95 -25.18 14.45
N SER A 247 12.96 -24.76 13.19
CA SER A 247 13.87 -23.75 12.67
C SER A 247 13.61 -22.36 13.26
N LEU A 248 12.42 -22.08 13.78
CA LEU A 248 12.15 -20.82 14.49
C LEU A 248 13.00 -20.68 15.76
N GLY A 249 13.30 -21.78 16.45
CA GLY A 249 14.19 -21.77 17.62
C GLY A 249 15.67 -21.54 17.28
N LYS A 250 16.01 -21.45 15.99
CA LYS A 250 17.36 -21.14 15.48
C LYS A 250 17.48 -19.68 15.03
N LEU A 251 16.39 -18.90 15.04
CA LEU A 251 16.44 -17.50 14.64
C LEU A 251 17.21 -16.67 15.69
N PRO A 252 18.27 -15.95 15.29
CA PRO A 252 19.20 -15.35 16.24
C PRO A 252 18.65 -14.12 16.98
N ASN A 253 17.63 -13.45 16.42
CA ASN A 253 17.06 -12.21 16.95
C ASN A 253 15.61 -12.35 17.42
N LEU A 254 15.01 -13.54 17.31
CA LEU A 254 13.62 -13.74 17.69
C LEU A 254 13.50 -13.68 19.22
N THR A 255 12.74 -12.70 19.70
CA THR A 255 12.55 -12.46 21.15
C THR A 255 11.07 -12.58 21.52
N ILE A 256 10.16 -12.17 20.65
CA ILE A 256 8.73 -12.25 20.91
C ILE A 256 8.12 -13.32 19.99
N LEU A 257 7.63 -14.40 20.57
CA LEU A 257 6.89 -15.45 19.87
C LEU A 257 5.52 -15.63 20.52
N LYS A 258 4.47 -15.17 19.83
CA LYS A 258 3.06 -15.34 20.26
C LYS A 258 2.41 -16.40 19.38
N ILE A 259 2.01 -17.50 20.00
CA ILE A 259 1.46 -18.70 19.34
C ILE A 259 0.25 -19.27 20.08
N ASP A 260 -0.27 -18.52 21.05
CA ASP A 260 -1.45 -18.91 21.82
C ASP A 260 -2.68 -19.09 20.94
N HIS A 261 -3.66 -19.84 21.43
CA HIS A 261 -4.91 -20.14 20.68
C HIS A 261 -4.65 -20.76 19.29
N ASN A 262 -3.85 -21.83 19.27
CA ASN A 262 -3.61 -22.70 18.12
C ASN A 262 -3.84 -24.17 18.49
N ASP A 263 -3.81 -25.08 17.51
CA ASP A 263 -3.95 -26.53 17.67
C ASP A 263 -2.60 -27.27 17.93
N ILE A 264 -1.62 -26.57 18.52
CA ILE A 264 -0.25 -27.08 18.71
C ILE A 264 -0.24 -28.16 19.80
N LYS A 265 0.11 -29.39 19.43
CA LYS A 265 0.18 -30.52 20.38
C LYS A 265 1.56 -30.70 21.00
N THR A 266 2.60 -30.30 20.29
CA THR A 266 3.99 -30.52 20.67
C THR A 266 4.82 -29.28 20.35
N PHE A 267 5.69 -28.90 21.27
CA PHE A 267 6.64 -27.81 21.08
C PHE A 267 8.02 -28.39 20.71
N PRO A 268 8.67 -27.90 19.64
CA PRO A 268 10.06 -28.23 19.34
C PRO A 268 10.97 -27.83 20.49
N ILE A 269 11.94 -28.68 20.82
CA ILE A 269 12.90 -28.41 21.91
C ILE A 269 13.76 -27.17 21.60
N GLU A 270 13.95 -26.85 20.32
CA GLU A 270 14.67 -25.68 19.84
C GLU A 270 14.06 -24.37 20.34
N LEU A 271 12.74 -24.33 20.56
CA LEU A 271 12.07 -23.13 21.09
C LEU A 271 12.45 -22.84 22.54
N SER A 272 13.00 -23.80 23.29
CA SER A 272 13.49 -23.57 24.65
C SER A 272 14.68 -22.58 24.69
N LYS A 273 15.27 -22.27 23.54
CA LYS A 273 16.36 -21.30 23.39
C LYS A 273 15.87 -19.87 23.21
N LEU A 274 14.59 -19.68 22.91
CA LEU A 274 13.96 -18.37 22.89
C LEU A 274 13.74 -17.95 24.34
N ILE A 275 14.73 -17.23 24.90
CA ILE A 275 14.70 -16.78 26.29
C ILE A 275 13.66 -15.68 26.42
N HIS A 276 12.50 -15.97 27.02
CA HIS A 276 11.70 -15.02 27.81
C HIS A 276 10.82 -15.75 28.82
#